data_AF-A0A1F2VF45-F1
#
_entry.id   AF-A0A1F2VF45-F1
#
_cell.length_a   1.000
_cell.length_b   1.000
_cell.length_c   1.000
_cell.angle_alpha   90.00
_cell.angle_beta   90.00
_cell.angle_gamma   90.00
#
_symmetry.space_group_name_H-M   'P 1'
#
loop_
_entity.id
_entity.type
_entity.pdbx_description
1 polymer ?
#
loop_
_entity_poly.entity_id
_entity_poly.type
_entity_poly.pdbx_seq_one_letter_code
_entity_poly.pdbx_strand_id
1 'polypeptide(L)'
;MQPAPVSIQRPFRSGRGIAILAVCFVLVSVVVETAYSWRSLGDAYFLVKVAGWILLSWGAMQIRAGNPGGLAFLAAGWGWMAANFWRAIADRLTDISAGQSLRLGSVEIIFAGSCLAVCLTGLILTLVKANRN
;
A
#
# COMPACT_ATOMS: atom_id res chain seq x y z
N MET A 1 8.40 -41.88 -29.31
CA MET A 1 8.07 -40.50 -28.88
C MET A 1 8.40 -40.40 -27.40
N GLN A 2 9.42 -39.63 -27.03
CA GLN A 2 9.70 -39.37 -25.61
C GLN A 2 8.71 -38.30 -25.10
N PRO A 3 8.05 -38.52 -23.94
CA PRO A 3 7.20 -37.50 -23.34
C PRO A 3 8.04 -36.29 -22.94
N ALA A 4 7.54 -35.09 -23.25
CA ALA A 4 8.20 -33.85 -22.88
C ALA A 4 8.39 -33.78 -21.36
N PRO A 5 9.53 -33.29 -20.86
CA PRO A 5 9.78 -33.17 -19.44
C PRO A 5 8.74 -32.21 -18.81
N VAL A 6 8.00 -32.70 -17.82
CA VAL A 6 7.09 -31.90 -17.00
C VAL A 6 7.95 -30.90 -16.23
N SER A 7 7.92 -29.63 -16.62
CA SER A 7 8.59 -28.56 -15.89
C SER A 7 7.86 -28.35 -14.56
N ILE A 8 8.43 -28.87 -13.48
CA ILE A 8 7.97 -28.58 -12.13
C ILE A 8 8.29 -27.10 -11.88
N GLN A 9 7.30 -26.22 -12.08
CA GLN A 9 7.40 -24.83 -11.67
C GLN A 9 7.64 -24.80 -10.17
N ARG A 10 8.85 -24.39 -9.76
CA ARG A 10 9.16 -24.23 -8.35
C ARG A 10 8.20 -23.19 -7.76
N PRO A 11 7.62 -23.44 -6.57
CA PRO A 11 6.71 -22.49 -5.95
C PRO A 11 7.41 -21.15 -5.80
N PHE A 12 6.75 -20.08 -6.26
CA PHE A 12 7.23 -18.70 -6.24
C PHE A 12 7.44 -18.22 -4.80
N ARG A 13 8.54 -18.63 -4.16
CA ARG A 13 8.93 -18.21 -2.80
C ARG A 13 9.41 -16.75 -2.76
N SER A 14 9.58 -16.14 -3.93
CA SER A 14 10.14 -14.81 -4.20
C SER A 14 9.11 -13.70 -3.90
N GLY A 15 8.79 -13.42 -2.63
CA GLY A 15 7.89 -12.30 -2.30
C GLY A 15 7.36 -12.24 -0.87
N ARG A 16 7.60 -13.26 -0.04
CA ARG A 16 7.03 -13.36 1.32
C ARG A 16 7.31 -12.15 2.21
N GLY A 17 8.54 -11.63 2.21
CA GLY A 17 8.88 -10.47 3.05
C GLY A 17 8.05 -9.22 2.72
N ILE A 18 7.84 -8.96 1.42
CA ILE A 18 7.05 -7.81 0.95
C ILE A 18 5.56 -8.02 1.24
N ALA A 19 5.05 -9.25 1.09
CA ALA A 19 3.69 -9.59 1.46
C ALA A 19 3.44 -9.43 2.97
N ILE A 20 4.40 -9.83 3.82
CA ILE A 20 4.31 -9.63 5.28
C ILE A 20 4.30 -8.13 5.59
N LEU A 21 5.19 -7.35 4.98
CA LEU A 21 5.20 -5.89 5.13
C LEU A 21 3.85 -5.27 4.75
N ALA A 22 3.26 -5.69 3.63
CA ALA A 22 1.94 -5.23 3.19
C ALA A 22 0.85 -5.55 4.21
N VAL A 23 0.82 -6.78 4.73
CA VAL A 23 -0.14 -7.19 5.76
C VAL A 23 0.04 -6.38 7.05
N CYS A 24 1.28 -6.24 7.54
CA CYS A 24 1.56 -5.44 8.74
C CYS A 24 1.13 -3.97 8.55
N PHE A 25 1.44 -3.38 7.40
CA PHE A 25 1.04 -2.01 7.09
C PHE A 25 -0.49 -1.87 7.05
N VAL A 26 -1.20 -2.79 6.37
CA VAL A 26 -2.67 -2.79 6.31
C VAL A 26 -3.26 -2.90 7.72
N LEU A 27 -2.78 -3.81 8.56
CA LEU A 27 -3.29 -3.98 9.93
C LEU A 27 -3.13 -2.70 10.76
N VAL A 28 -1.94 -2.08 10.73
CA VAL A 28 -1.70 -0.83 11.45
C VAL A 28 -2.54 0.31 10.87
N SER A 29 -2.55 0.46 9.54
CA SER A 29 -3.26 1.53 8.86
C SER A 29 -4.77 1.45 9.08
N VAL A 30 -5.37 0.27 8.96
CA VAL A 30 -6.80 0.07 9.21
C VAL A 30 -7.16 0.42 10.65
N VAL A 31 -6.41 -0.08 11.63
CA VAL A 31 -6.70 0.19 13.05
C VAL A 31 -6.62 1.68 13.36
N VAL A 32 -5.53 2.33 12.94
CA VAL A 32 -5.33 3.76 13.19
C VAL A 32 -6.41 4.58 12.50
N GLU A 33 -6.64 4.35 11.21
CA GLU A 33 -7.61 5.13 10.42
C GLU A 33 -9.04 4.92 10.91
N THR A 34 -9.40 3.70 11.29
CA THR A 34 -10.73 3.40 11.84
C THR A 34 -10.93 4.08 13.20
N ALA A 35 -9.92 4.10 14.06
CA ALA A 35 -9.99 4.75 15.37
C ALA A 35 -10.18 6.28 15.24
N TYR A 36 -9.46 6.93 14.32
CA TYR A 36 -9.55 8.38 14.13
C TYR A 36 -10.72 8.81 13.24
N SER A 37 -11.18 7.96 12.32
CA SER A 37 -12.22 8.29 11.33
C SER A 37 -13.57 7.61 11.58
N TRP A 38 -13.79 7.01 12.75
CA TRP A 38 -14.99 6.21 13.06
C TRP A 38 -16.32 6.95 12.77
N ARG A 39 -16.37 8.28 12.94
CA ARG A 39 -17.57 9.09 12.67
C ARG A 39 -17.70 9.55 11.21
N SER A 40 -16.70 9.29 10.38
CA SER A 40 -16.60 9.78 8.99
C SER A 40 -16.21 8.66 8.01
N LEU A 41 -16.65 7.43 8.26
CA LEU A 41 -16.30 6.26 7.43
C LEU A 41 -16.81 6.36 5.98
N GLY A 42 -17.80 7.23 5.71
CA GLY A 42 -18.30 7.52 4.37
C GLY A 42 -17.53 8.61 3.63
N ASP A 43 -16.53 9.24 4.25
CA ASP A 43 -15.73 10.28 3.61
C ASP A 43 -14.89 9.71 2.46
N ALA A 44 -14.80 10.48 1.38
CA ALA A 44 -13.97 10.16 0.22
C ALA A 44 -12.53 9.85 0.64
N TYR A 45 -11.99 10.54 1.66
CA TYR A 45 -10.65 10.25 2.18
C TYR A 45 -10.49 8.84 2.74
N PHE A 46 -11.52 8.30 3.39
CA PHE A 46 -11.50 6.94 3.93
C PHE A 46 -11.65 5.92 2.79
N LEU A 47 -12.58 6.13 1.88
CA LEU A 47 -12.82 5.23 0.74
C LEU A 47 -11.59 5.08 -0.17
N VAL A 48 -10.84 6.17 -0.40
CA VAL A 48 -9.60 6.11 -1.18
C VAL A 48 -8.53 5.25 -0.47
N LYS A 49 -8.46 5.25 0.87
CA LYS A 49 -7.54 4.37 1.61
C LYS A 49 -7.97 2.90 1.52
N VAL A 50 -9.28 2.62 1.57
CA VAL A 50 -9.83 1.27 1.43
C VAL A 50 -9.39 0.61 0.12
N ALA A 51 -9.41 1.35 -0.99
CA ALA A 51 -8.92 0.82 -2.27
C ALA A 51 -7.45 0.39 -2.20
N GLY A 52 -6.59 1.18 -1.56
CA GLY A 52 -5.19 0.84 -1.34
C GLY A 52 -5.02 -0.40 -0.46
N TRP A 53 -5.80 -0.52 0.62
CA TRP A 53 -5.80 -1.71 1.48
C TRP A 53 -6.21 -2.97 0.72
N ILE A 54 -7.26 -2.90 -0.09
CA ILE A 54 -7.72 -4.03 -0.91
C ILE A 54 -6.61 -4.48 -1.86
N LEU A 55 -5.95 -3.55 -2.56
CA LEU A 55 -4.85 -3.88 -3.48
C LEU A 55 -3.68 -4.56 -2.76
N LEU A 56 -3.28 -4.03 -1.59
CA LEU A 56 -2.21 -4.60 -0.78
C LEU A 56 -2.55 -5.99 -0.25
N SER A 57 -3.76 -6.16 0.31
CA SER A 57 -4.24 -7.44 0.81
C SER A 57 -4.35 -8.48 -0.31
N TRP A 58 -4.91 -8.09 -1.47
CA TRP A 58 -5.04 -8.97 -2.63
C TRP A 58 -3.67 -9.39 -3.17
N GLY A 59 -2.73 -8.44 -3.30
CA GLY A 59 -1.36 -8.75 -3.71
C GLY A 59 -0.65 -9.71 -2.75
N ALA A 60 -0.81 -9.52 -1.44
CA ALA A 60 -0.27 -10.43 -0.43
C ALA A 60 -0.88 -11.85 -0.52
N MET A 61 -2.20 -11.95 -0.74
CA MET A 61 -2.90 -13.22 -0.96
C MET A 61 -2.41 -13.93 -2.23
N GLN A 62 -2.26 -13.19 -3.34
CA GLN A 62 -1.76 -13.74 -4.60
C GLN A 62 -0.32 -14.26 -4.46
N ILE A 63 0.56 -13.53 -3.77
CA ILE A 63 1.92 -14.02 -3.46
C ILE A 63 1.87 -15.29 -2.60
N ARG A 64 0.97 -15.34 -1.60
CA ARG A 64 0.79 -16.54 -0.77
C ARG A 64 0.32 -17.74 -1.59
N ALA A 65 -0.53 -17.51 -2.59
CA ALA A 65 -0.99 -18.53 -3.54
C ALA A 65 0.07 -18.92 -4.59
N GLY A 66 1.25 -18.28 -4.58
CA GLY A 66 2.31 -18.54 -5.56
C GLY A 66 2.08 -17.89 -6.92
N ASN A 67 1.13 -16.95 -7.03
CA ASN A 67 0.80 -16.27 -8.28
C ASN A 67 1.73 -15.06 -8.51
N PRO A 68 2.46 -15.01 -9.64
CA PRO A 68 3.39 -13.92 -9.94
C PRO A 68 2.71 -12.55 -10.06
N GLY A 69 1.43 -12.51 -10.43
CA GLY A 69 0.64 -11.27 -10.50
C GLY A 69 0.49 -10.56 -9.17
N GLY A 70 0.77 -11.21 -8.03
CA GLY A 70 0.72 -10.58 -6.72
C GLY A 70 1.66 -9.39 -6.55
N LEU A 71 2.81 -9.38 -7.23
CA LEU A 71 3.74 -8.24 -7.21
C LEU A 71 3.14 -6.99 -7.88
N ALA A 72 2.36 -7.17 -8.96
CA ALA A 72 1.70 -6.05 -9.64
C ALA A 72 0.64 -5.39 -8.73
N PHE A 73 -0.16 -6.21 -8.04
CA PHE A 73 -1.15 -5.71 -7.07
C PHE A 73 -0.49 -5.00 -5.88
N LEU A 74 0.61 -5.55 -5.35
CA LEU A 74 1.37 -4.87 -4.30
C LEU A 74 1.93 -3.53 -4.78
N ALA A 75 2.53 -3.47 -5.98
CA ALA A 75 3.06 -2.22 -6.53
C ALA A 75 1.94 -1.18 -6.71
N ALA A 76 0.79 -1.59 -7.25
CA ALA A 76 -0.38 -0.74 -7.37
C ALA A 76 -0.86 -0.24 -6.00
N GLY A 77 -0.96 -1.12 -5.01
CA GLY A 77 -1.38 -0.76 -3.65
C GLY A 77 -0.42 0.22 -2.96
N TRP A 78 0.89 -0.02 -3.02
CA TRP A 78 1.90 0.87 -2.45
C TRP A 78 1.91 2.24 -3.14
N GLY A 79 1.86 2.25 -4.47
CA GLY A 79 1.78 3.48 -5.26
C GLY A 79 0.50 4.26 -4.97
N TRP A 80 -0.63 3.57 -4.85
CA TRP A 80 -1.91 4.18 -4.50
C TRP A 80 -1.89 4.85 -3.12
N MET A 81 -1.37 4.16 -2.10
CA MET A 81 -1.27 4.71 -0.75
C MET A 81 -0.32 5.92 -0.70
N ALA A 82 0.81 5.87 -1.41
CA ALA A 82 1.73 7.00 -1.52
C ALA A 82 1.10 8.20 -2.26
N ALA A 83 0.38 7.95 -3.35
CA ALA A 83 -0.33 9.00 -4.10
C ALA A 83 -1.43 9.65 -3.26
N ASN A 84 -2.18 8.87 -2.47
CA ASN A 84 -3.21 9.42 -1.59
C ASN A 84 -2.62 10.35 -0.50
N PHE A 85 -1.42 10.06 0.01
CA PHE A 85 -0.73 10.99 0.90
C PHE A 85 -0.46 12.33 0.19
N TRP A 86 0.08 12.30 -1.03
CA TRP A 86 0.34 13.53 -1.79
C TRP A 86 -0.92 14.32 -2.12
N ARG A 87 -2.03 13.63 -2.42
CA ARG A 87 -3.33 14.28 -2.58
C ARG A 87 -3.74 15.03 -1.32
N ALA A 88 -3.64 14.38 -0.15
CA ALA A 88 -3.97 15.03 1.12
C ALA A 88 -3.08 16.25 1.42
N ILE A 89 -1.79 16.19 1.06
CA ILE A 89 -0.89 17.36 1.17
C ILE A 89 -1.31 18.47 0.20
N ALA A 90 -1.63 18.15 -1.06
CA ALA A 90 -2.06 19.12 -2.05
C ALA A 90 -3.34 19.86 -1.61
N ASP A 91 -4.35 19.11 -1.14
CA ASP A 91 -5.60 19.67 -0.63
C ASP A 91 -5.34 20.65 0.53
N ARG A 92 -4.45 20.28 1.46
CA ARG A 92 -4.05 21.14 2.59
C ARG A 92 -3.27 22.38 2.15
N LEU A 93 -2.39 22.26 1.16
CA LEU A 93 -1.68 23.42 0.59
C LEU A 93 -2.66 24.39 -0.09
N THR A 94 -3.70 23.86 -0.73
CA THR A 94 -4.81 24.68 -1.28
C THR A 94 -5.54 25.41 -0.16
N ASP A 95 -5.87 24.76 0.95
CA ASP A 95 -6.51 25.42 2.10
C ASP A 95 -5.67 26.56 2.69
N ILE A 96 -4.36 26.37 2.81
CA ILE A 96 -3.43 27.44 3.25
C ILE A 96 -3.46 28.61 2.27
N SER A 97 -3.41 28.33 0.96
CA SER A 97 -3.46 29.37 -0.06
C SER A 97 -4.77 30.16 -0.04
N ALA A 98 -5.85 29.55 0.44
CA ALA A 98 -7.15 30.18 0.66
C ALA A 98 -7.24 30.95 2.01
N GLY A 99 -6.13 31.08 2.75
CA GLY A 99 -6.06 31.82 4.01
C GLY A 99 -6.45 31.02 5.24
N GLN A 100 -6.65 29.70 5.14
CA GLN A 100 -6.89 28.86 6.32
C GLN A 100 -5.57 28.56 7.05
N SER A 101 -5.63 28.48 8.39
CA SER A 101 -4.47 28.10 9.20
C SER A 101 -4.24 26.59 9.14
N LEU A 102 -2.97 26.17 9.09
CA LEU A 102 -2.57 24.78 9.14
C LEU A 102 -3.00 24.11 10.47
N ARG A 103 -4.09 23.34 10.47
CA ARG A 103 -4.46 22.49 11.61
C ARG A 103 -3.80 21.11 11.48
N LEU A 104 -2.48 21.07 11.57
CA LEU A 104 -1.74 19.82 11.67
C LEU A 104 -1.03 19.77 13.02
N GLY A 105 -1.42 18.82 13.86
CA GLY A 105 -0.61 18.48 15.03
C GLY A 105 0.69 17.84 14.56
N SER A 106 1.82 18.16 15.20
CA SER A 106 3.14 17.61 14.83
C SER A 106 3.14 16.07 14.77
N VAL A 107 2.31 15.42 15.58
CA VAL A 107 2.11 13.97 15.61
C VAL A 107 1.49 13.43 14.31
N GLU A 108 0.51 14.15 13.74
CA GLU A 108 -0.18 13.74 12.50
C GLU A 108 0.78 13.78 11.31
N ILE A 109 1.65 14.80 11.25
CA ILE A 109 2.68 14.93 10.21
C ILE A 109 3.70 13.80 10.32
N ILE A 110 4.20 13.52 11.52
CA ILE A 110 5.19 12.46 11.74
C ILE A 110 4.60 11.10 11.35
N PHE A 111 3.36 10.82 11.78
CA PHE A 111 2.69 9.57 11.46
C PHE A 111 2.44 9.41 9.96
N ALA A 112 1.86 10.43 9.32
CA ALA A 112 1.53 10.39 7.91
C ALA A 112 2.81 10.33 7.05
N GLY A 113 3.86 11.07 7.40
CA GLY A 113 5.17 11.01 6.76
C GLY A 113 5.85 9.65 6.90
N SER A 114 5.74 9.01 8.08
CA SER A 114 6.24 7.66 8.30
C SER A 114 5.50 6.64 7.43
N CYS A 115 4.18 6.78 7.31
CA CYS A 115 3.37 5.95 6.42
C CYS A 115 3.77 6.12 4.95
N LEU A 116 4.02 7.35 4.50
CA LEU A 116 4.55 7.60 3.15
C LEU A 116 5.89 6.89 2.95
N ALA A 117 6.83 7.02 3.89
CA ALA A 117 8.14 6.39 3.78
C ALA A 117 8.04 4.86 3.67
N VAL A 118 7.15 4.23 4.44
CA VAL A 118 6.85 2.80 4.33
C VAL A 118 6.25 2.46 2.98
N CYS A 119 5.29 3.26 2.47
CA CYS A 119 4.68 3.01 1.17
C CYS A 119 5.69 3.10 0.02
N LEU A 120 6.55 4.12 0.01
CA LEU A 120 7.59 4.28 -1.00
C LEU A 120 8.61 3.14 -0.93
N THR A 121 9.01 2.75 0.28
CA THR A 121 9.92 1.61 0.48
C THR A 121 9.28 0.31 -0.02
N GLY A 122 8.02 0.06 0.34
CA GLY A 122 7.25 -1.09 -0.14
C GLY A 122 7.15 -1.11 -1.67
N LEU A 123 6.88 0.03 -2.30
CA LEU A 123 6.84 0.18 -3.75
C LEU A 123 8.19 -0.16 -4.39
N ILE A 124 9.27 0.48 -3.93
CA ILE A 124 10.63 0.26 -4.46
C ILE A 124 11.01 -1.21 -4.34
N LEU A 125 10.83 -1.82 -3.17
CA LEU A 125 11.14 -3.24 -2.95
C LEU A 125 10.31 -4.14 -3.87
N THR A 126 9.04 -3.81 -4.09
CA THR A 126 8.15 -4.56 -4.98
C THR A 126 8.62 -4.49 -6.43
N LEU A 127 8.95 -3.29 -6.92
CA LEU A 127 9.43 -3.07 -8.29
C LEU A 127 10.80 -3.72 -8.53
N VAL A 128 11.74 -3.58 -7.58
CA VAL A 128 13.05 -4.24 -7.63
C VAL A 128 12.88 -5.76 -7.69
N LYS A 129 11.91 -6.30 -6.95
CA LYS A 129 11.62 -7.74 -6.96
C LYS A 129 10.98 -8.18 -8.28
N ALA A 130 10.05 -7.39 -8.81
CA ALA A 130 9.41 -7.66 -10.10
C ALA A 130 10.41 -7.67 -11.25
N ASN A 131 11.39 -6.76 -11.26
CA ASN A 131 12.41 -6.68 -12.30
C ASN A 131 13.45 -7.83 -12.26
N ARG A 132 13.48 -8.63 -11.18
CA ARG A 132 14.41 -9.75 -11.01
C ARG A 132 13.80 -11.12 -11.33
N ASN A 133 12.50 -11.19 -11.60
CA ASN A 133 11.79 -12.43 -11.97
C ASN A 133 11.41 -12.39 -13.44
#